data_AF-A0A2T9YUG2-F1
#
_entry.id   AF-A0A2T9YUG2-F1
#
_cell.length_a   1.000
_cell.length_b   1.000
_cell.length_c   1.000
_cell.angle_alpha   90.00
_cell.angle_beta   90.00
_cell.angle_gamma   90.00
#
_symmetry.space_group_name_H-M   'P 1'
#
loop_
_entity.id
_entity.type
_entity.pdbx_description
1 polymer ?
#
loop_
_entity_poly.entity_id
_entity_poly.type
_entity_poly.pdbx_seq_one_letter_code
_entity_poly.pdbx_strand_id
1 'polypeptide(L)'
;MVNDISILVRQKAFQTLSKFKKVDSKFLMQTFSKQVMSNLKRPLNNRNISAKRNKAMNSTQKVDKSSHGADQLVDFESDEFKLLNSGAAGAFVHGLEDEFQEVRISAIDSIYVLSKQNTEFASKSVDFLIDLFNDSSDIVRLKAIQVLRSIGKNITIGLTNEQLSICISMIEDADLAIRKSLYSFLS
;
A
#
# COMPACT_ATOMS: atom_id res chain seq x y z
N MET A 1 8.91 0.39 -8.56
CA MET A 1 9.50 -0.73 -7.78
C MET A 1 8.47 -1.83 -7.58
N VAL A 2 7.36 -1.59 -6.87
CA VAL A 2 6.30 -2.61 -6.71
C VAL A 2 5.54 -2.86 -8.02
N ASN A 3 5.41 -1.86 -8.89
CA ASN A 3 4.78 -2.04 -10.23
C ASN A 3 5.82 -2.16 -11.35
N ASP A 4 7.01 -2.67 -11.05
CA ASP A 4 8.06 -2.84 -12.05
C ASP A 4 7.75 -4.01 -13.00
N ILE A 5 8.23 -3.94 -14.25
CA ILE A 5 8.04 -5.02 -15.21
C ILE A 5 8.78 -6.29 -14.79
N SER A 6 9.90 -6.14 -14.09
CA SER A 6 10.71 -7.25 -13.62
C SER A 6 10.15 -7.84 -12.33
N ILE A 7 9.75 -9.12 -12.39
CA ILE A 7 9.30 -9.91 -11.23
C ILE A 7 10.35 -9.86 -10.11
N LEU A 8 11.64 -10.01 -10.46
CA LEU A 8 12.74 -9.96 -9.49
C LEU A 8 12.83 -8.62 -8.77
N VAL A 9 12.61 -7.51 -9.49
CA VAL A 9 12.60 -6.17 -8.88
C VAL A 9 11.43 -6.03 -7.91
N ARG A 10 10.24 -6.52 -8.29
CA ARG A 10 9.05 -6.51 -7.41
C ARG A 10 9.28 -7.33 -6.15
N GLN A 11 9.80 -8.55 -6.25
CA GLN A 11 10.19 -9.36 -5.10
C GLN A 11 11.22 -8.65 -4.21
N LYS A 12 12.27 -8.09 -4.81
CA LYS A 12 13.32 -7.41 -4.06
C LYS A 12 12.81 -6.16 -3.37
N ALA A 13 11.80 -5.49 -3.94
CA ALA A 13 11.13 -4.37 -3.28
C ALA A 13 10.52 -4.80 -1.95
N PHE A 14 9.74 -5.89 -1.90
CA PHE A 14 9.16 -6.39 -0.64
C PHE A 14 10.20 -6.91 0.34
N GLN A 15 11.25 -7.59 -0.14
CA GLN A 15 12.39 -8.01 0.69
C GLN A 15 13.18 -6.85 1.28
N THR A 16 13.16 -5.68 0.64
CA THR A 16 13.79 -4.47 1.14
C THR A 16 12.86 -3.76 2.12
N LEU A 17 11.56 -3.71 1.80
CA LEU A 17 10.52 -3.14 2.66
C LEU A 17 10.49 -3.82 4.05
N SER A 18 10.68 -5.14 4.11
CA SER A 18 10.70 -5.90 5.37
C SER A 18 11.87 -5.57 6.28
N LYS A 19 12.94 -4.96 5.75
CA LYS A 19 14.14 -4.60 6.51
C LYS A 19 14.02 -3.26 7.20
N PHE A 20 13.01 -2.46 6.86
CA PHE A 20 12.80 -1.20 7.57
C PHE A 20 12.46 -1.46 9.03
N LYS A 21 13.02 -0.64 9.90
CA LYS A 21 12.83 -0.70 11.34
C LYS A 21 12.34 0.65 11.83
N LYS A 22 11.52 0.64 12.89
CA LYS A 22 10.98 1.86 13.52
C LYS A 22 10.19 2.75 12.53
N VAL A 23 9.46 2.13 11.61
CA VAL A 23 8.56 2.85 10.72
C VAL A 23 7.31 3.26 11.51
N ASP A 24 6.94 4.53 11.43
CA ASP A 24 5.71 5.04 12.02
C ASP A 24 4.50 4.30 11.44
N SER A 25 3.54 3.96 12.32
CA SER A 25 2.36 3.18 11.99
C SER A 25 1.59 3.78 10.82
N LYS A 26 1.46 5.11 10.75
CA LYS A 26 0.74 5.80 9.67
C LYS A 26 1.26 5.44 8.27
N PHE A 27 2.58 5.31 8.11
CA PHE A 27 3.18 4.97 6.82
C PHE A 27 3.01 3.50 6.49
N LEU A 28 3.08 2.62 7.49
CA LEU A 28 2.78 1.21 7.31
C LEU A 28 1.30 1.01 6.93
N MET A 29 0.37 1.68 7.60
CA MET A 29 -1.06 1.59 7.30
C MET A 29 -1.39 2.07 5.89
N GLN A 30 -0.68 3.10 5.41
CA GLN A 30 -0.83 3.58 4.03
C GLN A 30 -0.50 2.52 2.98
N THR A 31 0.42 1.59 3.25
CA THR A 31 0.73 0.51 2.29
C THR A 31 -0.43 -0.46 2.06
N PHE A 32 -1.44 -0.46 2.92
CA PHE A 32 -2.71 -1.18 2.77
C PHE A 32 -3.86 -0.31 2.23
N SER A 33 -3.63 0.96 1.91
CA SER A 33 -4.69 1.84 1.42
C SER A 33 -5.20 1.39 0.06
N LYS A 34 -6.53 1.25 -0.08
CA LYS A 34 -7.19 1.00 -1.38
C LYS A 34 -7.31 2.26 -2.25
N GLN A 35 -6.79 3.40 -1.80
CA GLN A 35 -6.70 4.60 -2.62
C GLN A 35 -5.73 4.32 -3.76
N VAL A 36 -6.30 4.10 -4.95
CA VAL A 36 -5.58 3.92 -6.21
C VAL A 36 -4.60 5.08 -6.39
N MET A 37 -3.40 4.81 -6.90
CA MET A 37 -2.39 5.81 -7.30
C MET A 37 -2.87 6.70 -8.47
N SER A 38 -4.03 7.34 -8.33
CA SER A 38 -4.74 8.06 -9.39
C SER A 38 -4.18 9.45 -9.67
N ASN A 39 -3.21 9.93 -8.88
CA ASN A 39 -2.62 11.26 -9.05
C ASN A 39 -1.27 11.27 -9.77
N LEU A 40 -0.84 10.14 -10.36
CA LEU A 40 0.37 10.09 -11.18
C LEU A 40 0.19 10.63 -12.62
N LYS A 41 -0.80 11.49 -12.88
CA LYS A 41 -0.74 12.34 -14.07
C LYS A 41 0.29 13.43 -13.79
N ARG A 42 1.55 13.16 -14.14
CA ARG A 42 2.57 14.22 -14.29
C ARG A 42 1.93 15.30 -15.17
N PRO A 43 1.72 16.54 -14.71
CA PRO A 43 1.58 17.62 -15.66
C PRO A 43 2.91 17.64 -16.41
N LEU A 44 2.89 17.23 -17.67
CA LEU A 44 3.94 17.61 -18.60
C LEU A 44 3.92 19.13 -18.56
N ASN A 45 4.86 19.70 -17.78
CA ASN A 45 5.14 21.12 -17.79
C ASN A 45 5.67 21.42 -19.19
N ASN A 46 4.74 21.62 -20.13
CA ASN A 46 5.01 22.14 -21.45
C ASN A 46 5.39 23.60 -21.23
N ARG A 47 6.66 23.81 -20.90
CA ARG A 47 7.30 25.13 -20.82
C ARG A 47 7.32 25.73 -22.22
N ASN A 48 6.18 26.19 -22.70
CA ASN A 48 6.10 27.19 -23.76
C ASN A 48 6.41 28.57 -23.14
N ILE A 49 7.63 28.73 -22.64
CA ILE A 49 8.21 30.03 -22.30
C ILE A 49 8.91 30.55 -23.57
N SER A 50 8.12 30.95 -24.57
CA SER A 50 8.63 31.70 -25.73
C SER A 50 7.50 32.33 -26.55
N ALA A 51 6.65 33.16 -25.92
CA ALA A 51 5.70 33.98 -26.67
C ALA A 51 5.24 35.27 -25.95
N LYS A 52 6.08 35.87 -25.10
CA LYS A 52 5.86 37.25 -24.62
C LYS A 52 7.17 38.02 -24.59
N ARG A 53 7.64 38.39 -25.77
CA ARG A 53 8.61 39.47 -25.94
C ARG A 53 8.09 40.33 -27.09
N ASN A 54 7.95 41.63 -26.81
CA ASN A 54 7.56 42.73 -27.70
C ASN A 54 6.07 43.15 -27.65
N LYS A 55 5.73 43.94 -26.63
CA LYS A 55 5.20 45.31 -26.84
C LYS A 55 5.16 46.04 -25.49
N ALA A 56 6.24 46.74 -25.19
CA ALA A 56 6.25 47.84 -24.25
C ALA A 56 6.45 49.10 -25.09
N MET A 57 5.40 49.92 -25.21
CA MET A 57 5.57 51.36 -25.42
C MET A 57 4.22 52.09 -25.25
N ASN A 58 4.31 53.18 -24.47
CA ASN A 58 3.34 54.25 -24.24
C ASN A 58 2.29 53.95 -23.16
N SER A 59 1.98 54.81 -22.19
CA SER A 59 2.57 56.04 -21.65
C SER A 59 1.73 56.43 -20.41
N THR A 60 2.39 56.73 -19.30
CA THR A 60 2.03 57.68 -18.22
C THR A 60 0.58 57.89 -17.71
N GLN A 61 0.47 57.77 -16.39
CA GLN A 61 -0.31 58.56 -15.40
C GLN A 61 -1.67 58.06 -14.87
N LYS A 62 -1.63 57.79 -13.53
CA LYS A 62 -2.61 58.08 -12.45
C LYS A 62 -3.95 57.32 -12.47
N VAL A 63 -4.66 57.00 -11.39
CA VAL A 63 -4.56 57.01 -9.90
C VAL A 63 -5.77 56.16 -9.44
N ASP A 64 -5.68 55.55 -8.26
CA ASP A 64 -6.78 55.13 -7.36
C ASP A 64 -7.56 53.81 -7.49
N LYS A 65 -7.58 53.14 -6.32
CA LYS A 65 -8.68 52.46 -5.60
C LYS A 65 -8.98 50.97 -5.85
N SER A 66 -8.85 50.27 -4.71
CA SER A 66 -9.64 49.14 -4.22
C SER A 66 -9.70 47.87 -5.06
N SER A 67 -9.20 46.77 -4.53
CA SER A 67 -10.03 45.70 -3.94
C SER A 67 -9.26 44.38 -3.77
N HIS A 68 -9.37 43.80 -2.57
CA HIS A 68 -9.54 42.38 -2.30
C HIS A 68 -8.73 41.40 -3.17
N GLY A 69 -7.53 41.05 -2.71
CA GLY A 69 -6.79 39.90 -3.21
C GLY A 69 -6.29 39.09 -2.03
N ALA A 70 -7.02 38.02 -1.72
CA ALA A 70 -6.77 37.09 -0.64
C ALA A 70 -5.28 36.72 -0.52
N ASP A 71 -4.81 36.66 0.73
CA ASP A 71 -3.61 35.92 1.13
C ASP A 71 -3.60 34.56 0.44
N GLN A 72 -2.89 34.48 -0.69
CA GLN A 72 -2.39 33.22 -1.21
C GLN A 72 -1.21 32.84 -0.32
N LEU A 73 -1.54 32.34 0.87
CA LEU A 73 -0.69 31.40 1.58
C LEU A 73 -0.53 30.21 0.65
N VAL A 74 0.55 30.25 -0.13
CA VAL A 74 0.97 29.12 -0.95
C VAL A 74 1.25 27.99 0.03
N ASP A 75 0.34 27.03 0.08
CA ASP A 75 0.39 25.85 0.93
C ASP A 75 1.51 24.92 0.46
N PHE A 76 2.76 25.32 0.76
CA PHE A 76 3.98 24.61 0.40
C PHE A 76 4.10 23.23 1.07
N GLU A 77 3.22 22.88 2.03
CA GLU A 77 3.13 21.53 2.59
C GLU A 77 2.45 20.52 1.64
N SER A 78 1.82 20.98 0.55
CA SER A 78 0.79 20.16 -0.10
C SER A 78 1.21 19.40 -1.36
N ASP A 79 2.45 19.49 -1.86
CA ASP A 79 2.86 18.76 -3.08
C ASP A 79 3.89 17.65 -2.82
N GLU A 80 4.90 17.90 -1.99
CA GLU A 80 5.88 16.87 -1.59
C GLU A 80 5.24 15.79 -0.71
N PHE A 81 4.32 16.19 0.19
CA PHE A 81 3.54 15.26 1.01
C PHE A 81 2.53 14.46 0.18
N LYS A 82 1.92 15.05 -0.86
CA LYS A 82 1.06 14.32 -1.82
C LYS A 82 1.85 13.33 -2.69
N LEU A 83 3.09 13.65 -3.06
CA LEU A 83 3.99 12.77 -3.81
C LEU A 83 4.46 11.57 -2.98
N LEU A 84 4.87 11.79 -1.72
CA LEU A 84 5.17 10.73 -0.76
C LEU A 84 3.96 9.80 -0.55
N ASN A 85 2.77 10.40 -0.48
CA ASN A 85 1.53 9.65 -0.34
C ASN A 85 1.16 8.80 -1.56
N SER A 86 1.71 9.07 -2.75
CA SER A 86 1.31 8.38 -3.98
C SER A 86 2.21 7.20 -4.36
N GLY A 87 3.43 7.09 -3.82
CA GLY A 87 4.38 6.05 -4.25
C GLY A 87 4.30 4.75 -3.43
N ALA A 88 3.96 4.85 -2.14
CA ALA A 88 3.89 3.73 -1.21
C ALA A 88 2.46 3.30 -0.86
N ALA A 89 1.46 4.15 -1.16
CA ALA A 89 0.06 3.83 -0.96
C ALA A 89 -0.35 2.58 -1.74
N GLY A 90 -0.99 1.64 -1.06
CA GLY A 90 -1.45 0.38 -1.68
C GLY A 90 -0.33 -0.57 -2.11
N ALA A 91 0.93 -0.35 -1.69
CA ALA A 91 2.04 -1.22 -2.07
C ALA A 91 1.82 -2.69 -1.70
N PHE A 92 1.27 -2.99 -0.51
CA PHE A 92 0.94 -4.37 -0.15
C PHE A 92 -0.31 -4.88 -0.84
N VAL A 93 -1.31 -4.03 -1.09
CA VAL A 93 -2.49 -4.42 -1.87
C VAL A 93 -2.05 -4.93 -3.24
N HIS A 94 -1.24 -4.16 -3.96
CA HIS A 94 -0.70 -4.58 -5.26
C HIS A 94 0.23 -5.79 -5.17
N GLY A 95 1.04 -5.89 -4.11
CA GLY A 95 1.91 -7.06 -3.91
C GLY A 95 1.16 -8.35 -3.67
N LEU A 96 0.05 -8.28 -2.94
CA LEU A 96 -0.82 -9.42 -2.66
C LEU A 96 -1.70 -9.81 -3.84
N GLU A 97 -1.97 -8.89 -4.76
CA GLU A 97 -2.73 -9.14 -6.00
C GLU A 97 -1.83 -9.40 -7.23
N ASP A 98 -0.51 -9.54 -7.02
CA ASP A 98 0.43 -9.72 -8.14
C ASP A 98 0.13 -11.02 -8.91
N GLU A 99 0.29 -10.96 -10.23
CA GLU A 99 0.08 -12.09 -11.14
C GLU A 99 0.98 -13.29 -10.78
N PHE A 100 2.16 -13.03 -10.23
CA PHE A 100 3.17 -14.04 -9.91
C PHE A 100 3.17 -14.38 -8.42
N GLN A 101 2.95 -15.67 -8.13
CA GLN A 101 2.86 -16.17 -6.75
C GLN A 101 4.12 -15.84 -5.93
N GLU A 102 5.29 -15.76 -6.55
CA GLU A 102 6.56 -15.52 -5.86
C GLU A 102 6.69 -14.07 -5.38
N VAL A 103 5.99 -13.13 -6.03
CA VAL A 103 5.85 -11.75 -5.54
C VAL A 103 4.85 -11.73 -4.39
N ARG A 104 3.71 -12.41 -4.52
CA ARG A 104 2.70 -12.54 -3.44
C ARG A 104 3.32 -13.11 -2.17
N ILE A 105 4.11 -14.18 -2.28
CA ILE A 105 4.86 -14.77 -1.15
C ILE A 105 5.84 -13.77 -0.54
N SER A 106 6.59 -13.04 -1.36
CA SER A 106 7.53 -12.02 -0.88
C SER A 106 6.81 -10.88 -0.12
N ALA A 107 5.62 -10.50 -0.58
CA ALA A 107 4.77 -9.53 0.11
C ALA A 107 4.27 -10.08 1.45
N ILE A 108 3.76 -11.34 1.49
CA ILE A 108 3.35 -12.01 2.74
C ILE A 108 4.52 -12.09 3.74
N ASP A 109 5.72 -12.47 3.30
CA ASP A 109 6.90 -12.53 4.16
C ASP A 109 7.28 -11.15 4.72
N SER A 110 7.10 -10.11 3.92
CA SER A 110 7.37 -8.74 4.34
C SER A 110 6.34 -8.24 5.37
N ILE A 111 5.06 -8.53 5.15
CA ILE A 111 3.99 -8.30 6.12
C ILE A 111 4.32 -9.00 7.44
N TYR A 112 4.68 -10.29 7.41
CA TYR A 112 5.03 -11.04 8.61
C TYR A 112 6.12 -10.36 9.46
N VAL A 113 7.20 -9.89 8.81
CA VAL A 113 8.31 -9.24 9.50
C VAL A 113 7.89 -7.89 10.09
N LEU A 114 7.10 -7.09 9.37
CA LEU A 114 6.63 -5.79 9.83
C LEU A 114 5.58 -5.92 10.95
N SER A 115 4.70 -6.92 10.88
CA SER A 115 3.69 -7.22 11.91
C SER A 115 4.31 -7.62 13.25
N LYS A 116 5.54 -8.14 13.28
CA LYS A 116 6.28 -8.35 14.54
C LYS A 116 6.72 -7.05 15.21
N GLN A 117 6.87 -5.97 14.44
CA GLN A 117 7.39 -4.70 14.92
C GLN A 117 6.28 -3.71 15.28
N ASN A 118 5.10 -3.83 14.64
CA ASN A 118 3.98 -2.93 14.83
C ASN A 118 2.67 -3.73 14.94
N THR A 119 2.00 -3.62 16.10
CA THR A 119 0.77 -4.33 16.42
C THR A 119 -0.45 -3.80 15.67
N GLU A 120 -0.52 -2.49 15.42
CA GLU A 120 -1.62 -1.89 14.65
C GLU A 120 -1.59 -2.36 13.19
N PHE A 121 -0.39 -2.35 12.60
CA PHE A 121 -0.16 -2.93 11.28
C PHE A 121 -0.48 -4.43 11.24
N ALA A 122 -0.11 -5.17 12.29
CA ALA A 122 -0.43 -6.58 12.41
C ALA A 122 -1.94 -6.82 12.39
N SER A 123 -2.70 -6.08 13.21
CA SER A 123 -4.15 -6.15 13.23
C SER A 123 -4.75 -5.82 11.86
N LYS A 124 -4.23 -4.79 11.17
CA LYS A 124 -4.73 -4.44 9.85
C LYS A 124 -4.42 -5.47 8.77
N SER A 125 -3.26 -6.13 8.87
CA SER A 125 -2.83 -7.14 7.92
C SER A 125 -3.71 -8.39 7.92
N VAL A 126 -4.45 -8.64 9.02
CA VAL A 126 -5.30 -9.84 9.17
C VAL A 126 -6.35 -9.91 8.05
N ASP A 127 -7.05 -8.81 7.76
CA ASP A 127 -8.08 -8.76 6.72
C ASP A 127 -7.52 -9.28 5.39
N PHE A 128 -6.37 -8.74 4.97
CA PHE A 128 -5.73 -9.08 3.71
C PHE A 128 -5.16 -10.50 3.69
N LEU A 129 -4.63 -10.99 4.81
CA LEU A 129 -4.08 -12.35 4.88
C LEU A 129 -5.19 -13.42 4.85
N ILE A 130 -6.38 -13.12 5.40
CA ILE A 130 -7.53 -14.03 5.33
C ILE A 130 -8.08 -14.07 3.91
N ASP A 131 -8.12 -12.95 3.20
CA ASP A 131 -8.55 -12.92 1.78
C ASP A 131 -7.69 -13.87 0.92
N LEU A 132 -6.40 -14.04 1.24
CA LEU A 132 -5.49 -14.97 0.56
C LEU A 132 -5.80 -16.45 0.81
N PHE A 133 -6.73 -16.80 1.70
CA PHE A 133 -7.17 -18.20 1.86
C PHE A 133 -7.96 -18.68 0.63
N ASN A 134 -8.41 -17.76 -0.23
CA ASN A 134 -9.03 -18.10 -1.50
C ASN A 134 -8.07 -17.92 -2.70
N ASP A 135 -6.76 -17.78 -2.46
CA ASP A 135 -5.77 -17.63 -3.53
C ASP A 135 -5.70 -18.91 -4.40
N SER A 136 -5.52 -18.74 -5.70
CA SER A 136 -5.43 -19.85 -6.66
C SER A 136 -4.19 -20.73 -6.44
N SER A 137 -3.15 -20.23 -5.78
CA SER A 137 -1.93 -20.97 -5.46
C SER A 137 -1.98 -21.56 -4.06
N ASP A 138 -1.88 -22.89 -3.99
CA ASP A 138 -1.84 -23.65 -2.72
C ASP A 138 -0.71 -23.19 -1.80
N ILE A 139 0.44 -22.82 -2.39
CA ILE A 139 1.62 -22.34 -1.65
C ILE A 139 1.32 -20.98 -1.00
N VAL A 140 0.62 -20.09 -1.71
CA VAL A 140 0.23 -18.78 -1.19
C VAL A 140 -0.78 -18.95 -0.05
N ARG A 141 -1.83 -19.79 -0.25
CA ARG A 141 -2.82 -20.12 0.78
C ARG A 141 -2.16 -20.64 2.05
N LEU A 142 -1.31 -21.67 1.92
CA LEU A 142 -0.58 -22.27 3.04
C LEU A 142 0.28 -21.23 3.78
N LYS A 143 0.99 -20.40 3.04
CA LYS A 143 1.87 -19.37 3.60
C LYS A 143 1.08 -18.31 4.37
N ALA A 144 -0.06 -17.86 3.85
CA ALA A 144 -0.93 -16.91 4.53
C ALA A 144 -1.41 -17.45 5.89
N ILE A 145 -1.85 -18.71 5.95
CA ILE A 145 -2.28 -19.36 7.20
C ILE A 145 -1.13 -19.43 8.21
N GLN A 146 0.06 -19.84 7.77
CA GLN A 146 1.24 -19.95 8.63
C GLN A 146 1.66 -18.60 9.23
N VAL A 147 1.58 -17.53 8.43
CA VAL A 147 1.87 -16.17 8.87
C VAL A 147 0.80 -15.67 9.84
N LEU A 148 -0.48 -15.85 9.54
CA LEU A 148 -1.57 -15.49 10.45
C LEU A 148 -1.46 -16.18 11.79
N ARG A 149 -1.18 -17.49 11.80
CA ARG A 149 -0.91 -18.23 13.03
C ARG A 149 0.24 -17.64 13.83
N SER A 150 1.30 -17.21 13.14
CA SER A 150 2.46 -16.60 13.80
C SER A 150 2.16 -15.20 14.33
N ILE A 151 1.31 -14.43 13.65
CA ILE A 151 0.81 -13.12 14.12
C ILE A 151 -0.12 -13.31 15.32
N GLY A 152 -0.99 -14.32 15.32
CA GLY A 152 -1.91 -14.65 16.41
C GLY A 152 -1.23 -15.06 17.72
N LYS A 153 0.07 -15.38 17.69
CA LYS A 153 0.88 -15.55 18.91
C LYS A 153 1.22 -14.23 19.61
N ASN A 154 1.18 -13.11 18.87
CA ASN A 154 1.59 -11.79 19.34
C ASN A 154 0.39 -10.86 19.60
N ILE A 155 -0.71 -11.05 18.85
CA ILE A 155 -1.93 -10.26 18.97
C ILE A 155 -3.16 -11.18 19.04
N THR A 156 -4.20 -10.74 19.74
CA THR A 156 -5.51 -11.41 19.68
C THR A 156 -6.17 -11.12 18.35
N ILE A 157 -6.43 -12.15 17.56
CA ILE A 157 -7.13 -12.04 16.28
C ILE A 157 -8.62 -12.29 16.51
N GLY A 158 -9.44 -11.25 16.32
CA GLY A 158 -10.90 -11.39 16.28
C GLY A 158 -11.36 -11.62 14.85
N LEU A 159 -11.96 -12.78 14.57
CA LEU A 159 -12.51 -13.11 13.26
C LEU A 159 -13.97 -12.66 13.16
N THR A 160 -14.34 -12.01 12.06
CA THR A 160 -15.74 -11.75 11.73
C THR A 160 -16.44 -13.05 11.29
N ASN A 161 -17.78 -13.07 11.25
CA ASN A 161 -18.53 -14.21 10.75
C ASN A 161 -18.16 -14.56 9.29
N GLU A 162 -17.89 -13.54 8.47
CA GLU A 162 -17.46 -13.72 7.07
C GLU A 162 -16.06 -14.34 6.99
N GLN A 163 -15.12 -13.83 7.79
CA GLN A 163 -13.76 -14.37 7.88
C GLN A 163 -13.75 -15.80 8.42
N LEU A 164 -14.61 -16.10 9.39
CA LEU A 164 -14.79 -17.46 9.91
C LEU A 164 -15.37 -18.39 8.84
N SER A 165 -16.30 -17.92 8.02
CA SER A 165 -16.83 -18.69 6.89
C SER A 165 -15.73 -19.06 5.88
N ILE A 166 -14.84 -18.12 5.55
CA ILE A 166 -13.66 -18.36 4.72
C ILE A 166 -12.72 -19.39 5.38
N CYS A 167 -12.52 -19.30 6.69
CA CYS A 167 -11.74 -20.30 7.41
C CYS A 167 -12.39 -21.68 7.32
N ILE A 168 -13.71 -21.78 7.46
CA ILE A 168 -14.43 -23.07 7.41
C ILE A 168 -14.35 -23.69 6.02
N SER A 169 -14.49 -22.92 4.93
CA SER A 169 -14.36 -23.46 3.57
C SER A 169 -12.97 -24.08 3.32
N MET A 170 -11.94 -23.53 3.95
CA MET A 170 -10.57 -24.02 3.87
C MET A 170 -10.35 -25.35 4.63
N ILE A 171 -11.26 -25.76 5.53
CA ILE A 171 -11.23 -27.11 6.15
C ILE A 171 -11.49 -28.20 5.10
N GLU A 172 -12.16 -27.88 4.00
CA GLU A 172 -12.47 -28.81 2.92
C GLU A 172 -11.48 -28.75 1.75
N ASP A 173 -10.37 -28.00 1.89
CA ASP A 173 -9.36 -27.88 0.85
C ASP A 173 -8.74 -29.22 0.49
N ALA A 174 -8.35 -29.40 -0.78
CA ALA A 174 -7.77 -30.64 -1.29
C ALA A 174 -6.43 -30.99 -0.61
N ASP A 175 -5.60 -29.99 -0.29
CA ASP A 175 -4.28 -30.18 0.33
C ASP A 175 -4.40 -30.39 1.85
N LEU A 176 -3.92 -31.55 2.30
CA LEU A 176 -3.86 -31.91 3.71
C LEU A 176 -3.00 -30.94 4.54
N ALA A 177 -1.93 -30.40 3.97
CA ALA A 177 -1.05 -29.46 4.66
C ALA A 177 -1.80 -28.17 5.02
N ILE A 178 -2.64 -27.68 4.11
CA ILE A 178 -3.48 -26.51 4.31
C ILE A 178 -4.50 -26.77 5.41
N ARG A 179 -5.26 -27.88 5.32
CA ARG A 179 -6.25 -28.27 6.36
C ARG A 179 -5.63 -28.35 7.75
N LYS A 180 -4.46 -28.99 7.87
CA LYS A 180 -3.73 -29.11 9.15
C LYS A 180 -3.22 -27.77 9.67
N SER A 181 -2.71 -26.92 8.78
CA SER A 181 -2.21 -25.58 9.12
C SER A 181 -3.33 -24.72 9.66
N LEU A 182 -4.50 -24.76 9.02
CA LEU A 182 -5.70 -24.05 9.44
C LEU A 182 -6.22 -24.55 10.79
N TYR A 183 -6.33 -25.87 10.98
CA TYR A 183 -6.72 -26.42 12.28
C TYR A 183 -5.79 -25.93 13.40
N SER A 184 -4.50 -25.86 13.12
CA SER A 184 -3.50 -25.35 14.07
C SER A 184 -3.55 -23.83 14.28
N PHE A 185 -4.23 -23.08 13.41
CA PHE A 185 -4.47 -21.64 13.54
C PHE A 185 -5.73 -21.35 14.37
N LEU A 186 -6.77 -22.17 14.21
CA LEU A 186 -8.04 -22.03 14.94
C LEU A 186 -8.03 -22.65 16.34
N SER A 187 -7.04 -23.51 16.64
CA SER A 187 -6.81 -24.11 17.95
C SER A 187 -6.00 -23.21 18.88
#